data_AF-A0A4V2MKM0-F1
#
_entry.id   AF-A0A4V2MKM0-F1
#
_cell.length_a   1.000
_cell.length_b   1.000
_cell.length_c   1.000
_cell.angle_alpha   90.00
_cell.angle_beta   90.00
_cell.angle_gamma   90.00
#
_symmetry.space_group_name_H-M   'P 1'
#
loop_
_entity.id
_entity.type
_entity.pdbx_description
1 polymer ?
#
loop_
_entity_poly.entity_id
_entity_poly.type
_entity_poly.pdbx_seq_one_letter_code
_entity_poly.pdbx_strand_id
1 'polypeptide(L)'
;MTERELSNLQKEYQSFFLEKLKSYEVISPSELTKKQKSKFFASIKRDWSKIKLANKENAILVRQGYSVHQNDSKQIIIDIVTELPPESIPLNPNSFSLEPKRQKILSLPNEDQTNNLKIMYSPNSYFEQLSKYCYPVVKMPKDNASLKLPRLGRTSNRGYKEKEFSDRLKLHVSDLQIAENVHMVIPNFSRPYEPDIVLFDKKLNLYIDIEIDEPYDGYYRYPTHCIMLDKPIKQDDIRDLFFTESGWVVIRFTERQVHLQALECIDHIKNVINSLRLVAFNNSVKCETEFQWDQNQCIQWQKINYREKYLGIVNFHKNYNGREIEIDTSENEDIEEIIKRTKKYDFLAADGSNLFDKKTPIFFHSKDRTGNAEYISVTALIERFFPFDLKRYIEKKAFDENRAEEEVLIEFLMIRDEAAERGTYLHNQIENYLKEREFIPDFTEFDLFLSFFNNEIKARNLQFYDAEKRIVSKRYNVAGTIDCLFKKSDKEEFVMLDWKRSKKLIIDGRPRLFGYGYALSELNHFDNSSYNKYCLQQNIYKYIAENEYGIKISSMKLVVLHDEYSTYYVVNVPNMPKETKIILNSLKHKI
;
A
#
# COMPACT_ATOMS: atom_id res chain seq x y z
N MET A 1 11.82 4.05 14.62
CA MET A 1 11.01 3.07 13.91
C MET A 1 10.12 2.43 14.96
N THR A 2 8.80 2.56 14.87
CA THR A 2 7.90 1.82 15.76
C THR A 2 8.00 0.35 15.41
N GLU A 3 8.43 -0.45 16.40
CA GLU A 3 8.19 -1.89 16.40
C GLU A 3 6.74 -2.13 15.98
N ARG A 4 6.54 -3.11 15.10
CA ARG A 4 5.20 -3.65 14.84
C ARG A 4 4.65 -4.05 16.21
N GLU A 5 3.58 -3.40 16.67
CA GLU A 5 2.90 -3.84 17.90
C GLU A 5 2.27 -5.20 17.62
N LEU A 6 3.05 -6.24 17.88
CA LEU A 6 2.59 -7.61 17.94
C LEU A 6 1.46 -7.66 18.98
N SER A 7 0.33 -8.30 18.63
CA SER A 7 -0.68 -8.65 19.62
C SER A 7 -0.04 -9.44 20.77
N ASN A 8 -0.61 -9.41 21.97
CA ASN A 8 -0.05 -10.14 23.11
C ASN A 8 0.20 -11.63 22.79
N LEU A 9 -0.70 -12.26 22.02
CA LEU A 9 -0.53 -13.65 21.58
C LEU A 9 0.66 -13.81 20.61
N GLN A 10 0.92 -12.84 19.75
CA GLN A 10 2.08 -12.84 18.85
C GLN A 10 3.39 -12.57 19.60
N LYS A 11 3.39 -11.69 20.63
CA LYS A 11 4.54 -11.45 21.51
C LYS A 11 4.88 -12.71 22.32
N GLU A 12 3.87 -13.35 22.89
CA GLU A 12 4.01 -14.63 23.60
C GLU A 12 4.52 -15.74 22.67
N TYR A 13 3.96 -15.82 21.46
CA TYR A 13 4.41 -16.80 20.46
C TYR A 13 5.85 -16.57 20.04
N GLN A 14 6.23 -15.32 19.76
CA GLN A 14 7.59 -14.95 19.41
C GLN A 14 8.57 -15.31 20.53
N SER A 15 8.24 -14.98 21.78
CA SER A 15 9.06 -15.30 22.95
C SER A 15 9.25 -16.82 23.10
N PHE A 16 8.15 -17.57 23.02
CA PHE A 16 8.16 -19.04 23.04
C PHE A 16 9.01 -19.63 21.91
N PHE A 17 8.90 -19.07 20.72
CA PHE A 17 9.64 -19.53 19.55
C PHE A 17 11.15 -19.25 19.68
N LEU A 18 11.53 -18.06 20.16
CA LEU A 18 12.92 -17.70 20.41
C LEU A 18 13.54 -18.60 21.50
N GLU A 19 12.79 -18.92 22.56
CA GLU A 19 13.21 -19.88 23.57
C GLU A 19 13.39 -21.29 22.98
N LYS A 20 12.49 -21.68 22.07
CA LYS A 20 12.63 -22.94 21.34
C LYS A 20 13.86 -22.97 20.44
N LEU A 21 14.18 -21.88 19.74
CA LEU A 21 15.42 -21.79 18.96
C LEU A 21 16.66 -22.00 19.84
N LYS A 22 16.71 -21.34 21.00
CA LYS A 22 17.78 -21.53 21.99
C LYS A 22 17.90 -22.99 22.43
N SER A 23 16.77 -23.69 22.63
CA SER A 23 16.78 -25.12 23.02
C SER A 23 17.33 -26.05 21.92
N TYR A 24 17.42 -25.57 20.69
CA TYR A 24 18.05 -26.26 19.55
C TYR A 24 19.45 -25.74 19.24
N GLU A 25 19.99 -24.85 20.08
CA GLU A 25 21.31 -24.21 19.91
C GLU A 25 21.46 -23.50 18.56
N VAL A 26 20.35 -23.00 18.00
CA VAL A 26 20.33 -22.25 16.75
C VAL A 26 19.76 -20.85 16.99
N ILE A 27 20.22 -19.89 16.21
CA ILE A 27 19.69 -18.52 16.25
C ILE A 27 18.65 -18.28 15.16
N SER A 28 18.58 -19.16 14.15
CA SER A 28 17.58 -19.10 13.09
C SER A 28 17.06 -20.49 12.73
N PRO A 29 15.76 -20.66 12.41
CA PRO A 29 15.26 -21.92 11.88
C PRO A 29 15.99 -22.35 10.61
N SER A 30 16.59 -21.41 9.88
CA SER A 30 17.32 -21.68 8.64
C SER A 30 18.58 -22.52 8.84
N GLU A 31 19.14 -22.56 10.05
CA GLU A 31 20.31 -23.37 10.44
C GLU A 31 19.95 -24.84 10.67
N LEU A 32 18.67 -25.15 10.83
CA LEU A 32 18.18 -26.51 11.04
C LEU A 32 18.13 -27.30 9.73
N THR A 33 18.59 -28.56 9.76
CA THR A 33 18.39 -29.51 8.66
C THR A 33 16.90 -29.77 8.42
N LYS A 34 16.52 -30.28 7.24
CA LYS A 34 15.11 -30.61 6.92
C LYS A 34 14.45 -31.50 7.99
N LYS A 35 15.17 -32.50 8.51
CA LYS A 35 14.69 -33.40 9.57
C LYS A 35 14.57 -32.69 10.93
N GLN A 36 15.50 -31.80 11.25
CA GLN A 36 15.43 -30.97 12.46
C GLN A 36 14.31 -29.94 12.38
N LYS A 37 14.10 -29.28 11.24
CA LYS A 37 12.96 -28.37 11.01
C LYS A 37 11.63 -29.07 11.25
N SER A 38 11.44 -30.26 10.68
CA SER A 38 10.23 -31.04 10.90
C SER A 38 9.99 -31.32 12.39
N LYS A 39 11.03 -31.76 13.13
CA LYS A 39 10.93 -31.95 14.59
C LYS A 39 10.70 -30.65 15.35
N PHE A 40 11.39 -29.59 14.98
CA PHE A 40 11.34 -28.27 15.59
C PHE A 40 9.93 -27.69 15.47
N PHE A 41 9.39 -27.57 14.24
CA PHE A 41 8.06 -27.03 14.01
C PHE A 41 6.95 -27.94 14.55
N ALA A 42 7.11 -29.27 14.50
CA ALA A 42 6.20 -30.20 15.17
C ALA A 42 6.20 -30.00 16.70
N SER A 43 7.38 -29.78 17.31
CA SER A 43 7.49 -29.48 18.73
C SER A 43 6.85 -28.13 19.08
N ILE A 44 7.03 -27.12 18.22
CA ILE A 44 6.40 -25.82 18.37
C ILE A 44 4.88 -25.95 18.30
N LYS A 45 4.33 -26.68 17.33
CA LYS A 45 2.89 -26.91 17.26
C LYS A 45 2.37 -27.62 18.51
N ARG A 46 3.02 -28.70 18.94
CA ARG A 46 2.61 -29.47 20.12
C ARG A 46 2.67 -28.62 21.40
N ASP A 47 3.80 -27.95 21.62
CA ASP A 47 4.08 -27.27 22.87
C ASP A 47 3.36 -25.91 22.93
N TRP A 48 3.23 -25.20 21.79
CA TRP A 48 2.39 -24.01 21.70
C TRP A 48 0.90 -24.32 21.85
N SER A 49 0.42 -25.46 21.33
CA SER A 49 -0.97 -25.88 21.55
C SER A 49 -1.26 -26.12 23.03
N LYS A 50 -0.28 -26.64 23.79
CA LYS A 50 -0.39 -26.78 25.25
C LYS A 50 -0.41 -25.43 25.97
N ILE A 51 0.44 -24.49 25.57
CA ILE A 51 0.45 -23.11 26.13
C ILE A 51 -0.88 -22.41 25.83
N LYS A 52 -1.39 -22.55 24.61
CA LYS A 52 -2.69 -22.01 24.19
C LYS A 52 -3.85 -22.66 24.96
N LEU A 53 -3.78 -23.96 25.25
CA LEU A 53 -4.77 -24.67 26.06
C LEU A 53 -4.73 -24.22 27.53
N ALA A 54 -3.53 -24.09 28.11
CA ALA A 54 -3.33 -23.60 29.48
C ALA A 54 -3.79 -22.14 29.64
N ASN A 55 -3.53 -21.28 28.65
CA ASN A 55 -4.04 -19.90 28.63
C ASN A 55 -5.56 -19.86 28.45
N LYS A 56 -6.14 -20.82 27.72
CA LYS A 56 -7.59 -20.97 27.57
C LYS A 56 -8.23 -21.50 28.85
N GLU A 57 -7.60 -22.43 29.57
CA GLU A 57 -8.03 -22.94 30.87
C GLU A 57 -7.97 -21.86 31.96
N ASN A 58 -6.91 -21.04 31.98
CA ASN A 58 -6.81 -19.85 32.83
C ASN A 58 -7.88 -18.80 32.49
N ALA A 59 -8.20 -18.61 31.20
CA ALA A 59 -9.29 -17.73 30.77
C ALA A 59 -10.69 -18.32 31.05
N ILE A 60 -10.83 -19.65 31.11
CA ILE A 60 -12.07 -20.36 31.46
C ILE A 60 -12.34 -20.29 32.96
N LEU A 61 -11.31 -20.32 33.82
CA LEU A 61 -11.44 -20.06 35.26
C LEU A 61 -11.93 -18.64 35.57
N VAL A 62 -11.61 -17.67 34.71
CA VAL A 62 -12.13 -16.28 34.78
C VAL A 62 -13.53 -16.14 34.14
N ARG A 63 -13.95 -17.09 33.29
CA ARG A 63 -15.18 -17.04 32.50
C ARG A 63 -16.19 -18.16 32.82
N GLN A 64 -16.13 -18.78 33.99
CA GLN A 64 -17.23 -19.59 34.54
C GLN A 64 -18.42 -18.71 35.00
N GLY A 65 -18.80 -17.76 34.16
CA GLY A 65 -20.08 -17.09 34.14
C GLY A 65 -20.53 -17.02 32.68
N TYR A 66 -21.50 -17.88 32.35
CA TYR A 66 -22.28 -17.96 31.11
C TYR A 66 -21.80 -18.89 29.98
N SER A 67 -22.78 -19.70 29.54
CA SER A 67 -22.69 -20.94 28.77
C SER A 67 -23.41 -20.86 27.42
N VAL A 68 -22.67 -21.20 26.35
CA VAL A 68 -22.98 -22.18 25.27
C VAL A 68 -23.99 -21.83 24.15
N HIS A 69 -23.54 -21.91 22.89
CA HIS A 69 -23.90 -22.95 21.89
C HIS A 69 -23.08 -22.86 20.59
N GLN A 70 -22.68 -24.03 20.06
CA GLN A 70 -22.09 -24.28 18.73
C GLN A 70 -23.16 -24.82 17.77
N ASN A 71 -22.99 -24.62 16.44
CA ASN A 71 -22.75 -25.72 15.49
C ASN A 71 -22.52 -25.28 14.02
N ASP A 72 -21.85 -26.19 13.31
CA ASP A 72 -21.20 -26.15 11.99
C ASP A 72 -22.12 -26.08 10.74
N SER A 73 -21.52 -25.78 9.58
CA SER A 73 -21.66 -26.55 8.31
C SER A 73 -20.68 -26.09 7.21
N LYS A 74 -20.06 -27.06 6.50
CA LYS A 74 -19.21 -26.93 5.29
C LYS A 74 -20.01 -27.33 4.03
N GLN A 75 -19.75 -26.71 2.86
CA GLN A 75 -19.77 -27.43 1.56
C GLN A 75 -19.08 -26.68 0.38
N ILE A 76 -18.04 -27.33 -0.16
CA ILE A 76 -17.48 -27.54 -1.51
C ILE A 76 -18.07 -26.80 -2.74
N ILE A 77 -17.20 -26.23 -3.61
CA ILE A 77 -17.40 -26.07 -5.08
C ILE A 77 -16.10 -26.42 -5.85
N ILE A 78 -16.28 -27.05 -7.01
CA ILE A 78 -15.36 -27.82 -7.87
C ILE A 78 -14.65 -26.97 -8.94
N ASP A 79 -13.40 -27.32 -9.24
CA ASP A 79 -12.55 -26.81 -10.33
C ASP A 79 -12.95 -27.32 -11.73
N ILE A 80 -12.84 -26.46 -12.76
CA ILE A 80 -12.54 -26.87 -14.15
C ILE A 80 -11.56 -25.86 -14.77
N VAL A 81 -10.37 -26.34 -15.11
CA VAL A 81 -9.31 -25.64 -15.85
C VAL A 81 -9.28 -26.17 -17.29
N THR A 82 -9.18 -25.27 -18.28
CA THR A 82 -8.72 -25.63 -19.63
C THR A 82 -7.66 -24.61 -20.07
N GLU A 83 -6.51 -25.14 -20.50
CA GLU A 83 -5.33 -24.39 -20.96
C GLU A 83 -5.47 -24.04 -22.46
N LEU A 84 -4.97 -22.86 -22.86
CA LEU A 84 -4.63 -22.55 -24.25
C LEU A 84 -3.27 -21.83 -24.30
N PRO A 85 -2.44 -22.11 -25.33
CA PRO A 85 -1.03 -21.72 -25.39
C PRO A 85 -0.80 -20.25 -25.81
N PRO A 86 0.39 -19.68 -25.51
CA PRO A 86 0.70 -18.28 -25.82
C PRO A 86 1.24 -18.09 -27.24
N GLU A 87 0.65 -17.16 -28.00
CA GLU A 87 1.25 -16.60 -29.20
C GLU A 87 1.90 -15.24 -28.90
N SER A 88 3.15 -15.09 -29.32
CA SER A 88 3.98 -13.89 -29.17
C SER A 88 3.77 -12.94 -30.36
N ILE A 89 3.55 -11.64 -30.09
CA ILE A 89 3.65 -10.57 -31.08
C ILE A 89 4.72 -9.56 -30.63
N PRO A 90 5.67 -9.16 -31.50
CA PRO A 90 6.80 -8.31 -31.12
C PRO A 90 6.40 -6.82 -31.03
N LEU A 91 6.83 -6.16 -29.95
CA LEU A 91 6.71 -4.71 -29.76
C LEU A 91 7.97 -4.00 -30.25
N ASN A 92 7.78 -3.12 -31.23
CA ASN A 92 8.82 -2.28 -31.83
C ASN A 92 9.23 -1.14 -30.87
N PRO A 93 10.49 -1.09 -30.37
CA PRO A 93 10.89 -0.13 -29.36
C PRO A 93 11.64 1.04 -30.01
N ASN A 94 10.94 2.00 -30.61
CA ASN A 94 11.53 3.30 -30.92
C ASN A 94 10.45 4.36 -31.18
N SER A 95 9.96 5.00 -30.12
CA SER A 95 9.51 6.39 -30.21
C SER A 95 9.73 7.07 -28.86
N PHE A 96 10.82 7.84 -28.77
CA PHE A 96 11.00 8.84 -27.73
C PHE A 96 9.95 9.94 -27.98
N SER A 97 8.79 9.83 -27.33
CA SER A 97 7.83 10.93 -27.29
C SER A 97 8.04 11.78 -26.04
N LEU A 98 8.30 13.06 -26.29
CA LEU A 98 8.16 14.16 -25.33
C LEU A 98 6.82 13.99 -24.58
N GLU A 99 6.82 14.15 -23.25
CA GLU A 99 5.56 14.06 -22.49
C GLU A 99 4.54 15.03 -23.09
N PRO A 100 3.34 14.57 -23.49
CA PRO A 100 2.33 15.45 -24.05
C PRO A 100 1.97 16.51 -23.01
N LYS A 101 1.97 17.79 -23.43
CA LYS A 101 1.58 18.91 -22.57
C LYS A 101 0.16 18.65 -22.03
N ARG A 102 0.04 18.58 -20.72
CA ARG A 102 -1.25 18.39 -20.04
C ARG A 102 -1.97 19.72 -19.88
N GLN A 103 -3.28 19.69 -20.04
CA GLN A 103 -4.18 20.78 -19.68
C GLN A 103 -4.27 20.86 -18.16
N LYS A 104 -3.83 21.99 -17.60
CA LYS A 104 -4.00 22.27 -16.17
C LYS A 104 -5.42 22.78 -15.89
N ILE A 105 -6.04 22.26 -14.84
CA ILE A 105 -7.31 22.74 -14.29
C ILE A 105 -6.99 23.42 -12.97
N LEU A 106 -7.19 24.73 -12.90
CA LEU A 106 -6.99 25.47 -11.66
C LEU A 106 -8.10 25.11 -10.66
N SER A 107 -7.72 24.67 -9.46
CA SER A 107 -8.64 24.38 -8.37
C SER A 107 -9.06 25.66 -7.67
N LEU A 108 -10.21 26.21 -8.04
CA LEU A 108 -10.76 27.43 -7.43
C LEU A 108 -11.70 27.09 -6.27
N PRO A 109 -11.69 27.88 -5.16
CA PRO A 109 -12.66 27.76 -4.08
C PRO A 109 -14.10 27.73 -4.58
N ASN A 110 -14.95 27.00 -3.87
CA ASN A 110 -16.38 27.00 -4.16
C ASN A 110 -17.02 28.31 -3.65
N GLU A 111 -17.67 29.05 -4.54
CA GLU A 111 -18.30 30.35 -4.21
C GLU A 111 -19.42 30.24 -3.16
N ASP A 112 -20.08 29.07 -3.08
CA ASP A 112 -21.13 28.80 -2.08
C ASP A 112 -20.53 28.43 -0.71
N GLN A 113 -19.21 28.23 -0.58
CA GLN A 113 -18.59 27.80 0.67
C GLN A 113 -18.63 28.91 1.71
N THR A 114 -19.14 28.58 2.90
CA THR A 114 -19.05 29.44 4.09
C THR A 114 -18.70 28.61 5.33
N ASN A 115 -18.28 29.29 6.39
CA ASN A 115 -17.80 28.68 7.64
C ASN A 115 -18.93 28.12 8.51
N ASN A 116 -20.16 28.54 8.29
CA ASN A 116 -21.35 28.12 9.04
C ASN A 116 -22.15 27.04 8.32
N LEU A 117 -21.72 26.56 7.14
CA LEU A 117 -22.38 25.46 6.45
C LEU A 117 -22.33 24.19 7.30
N LYS A 118 -23.51 23.57 7.46
CA LYS A 118 -23.71 22.31 8.16
C LYS A 118 -24.69 21.44 7.40
N ILE A 119 -24.64 20.14 7.67
CA ILE A 119 -25.70 19.23 7.25
C ILE A 119 -27.05 19.65 7.87
N MET A 120 -28.14 19.48 7.13
CA MET A 120 -29.51 19.84 7.57
C MET A 120 -30.42 18.61 7.68
N TYR A 121 -29.83 17.44 7.89
CA TYR A 121 -30.50 16.17 8.12
C TYR A 121 -29.89 15.49 9.34
N SER A 122 -30.61 14.52 9.91
CA SER A 122 -30.12 13.72 11.04
C SER A 122 -29.50 12.41 10.53
N PRO A 123 -28.19 12.21 10.69
CA PRO A 123 -27.55 10.93 10.39
C PRO A 123 -28.15 9.81 11.26
N ASN A 124 -28.15 8.58 10.76
CA ASN A 124 -28.66 7.39 11.47
C ASN A 124 -27.67 6.23 11.40
N SER A 125 -27.94 5.16 12.15
CA SER A 125 -27.11 3.96 12.22
C SER A 125 -27.71 2.74 11.51
N TYR A 126 -28.73 2.91 10.67
CA TYR A 126 -29.43 1.77 10.03
C TYR A 126 -28.52 0.93 9.11
N PHE A 127 -27.43 1.52 8.62
CA PHE A 127 -26.49 0.89 7.70
C PHE A 127 -25.10 0.67 8.32
N GLU A 128 -24.98 0.86 9.64
CA GLU A 128 -23.71 0.72 10.35
C GLU A 128 -23.24 -0.75 10.31
N GLN A 129 -21.95 -0.95 10.03
CA GLN A 129 -21.30 -2.26 9.98
C GLN A 129 -20.08 -2.30 10.89
N LEU A 130 -19.75 -3.49 11.40
CA LEU A 130 -18.54 -3.74 12.19
C LEU A 130 -17.27 -3.69 11.32
N SER A 131 -16.11 -3.73 11.98
CA SER A 131 -14.80 -3.74 11.30
C SER A 131 -14.58 -5.03 10.50
N LYS A 132 -13.98 -4.87 9.31
CA LYS A 132 -14.19 -5.72 8.10
C LYS A 132 -15.64 -5.68 7.65
N TYR A 133 -15.90 -4.78 6.70
CA TYR A 133 -17.25 -4.55 6.16
C TYR A 133 -17.55 -5.45 4.96
N CYS A 134 -18.84 -5.60 4.66
CA CYS A 134 -19.35 -6.14 3.42
C CYS A 134 -19.94 -5.02 2.57
N TYR A 135 -19.72 -5.06 1.25
CA TYR A 135 -20.38 -4.15 0.33
C TYR A 135 -21.86 -4.55 0.18
N PRO A 136 -22.80 -3.60 -0.01
CA PRO A 136 -22.58 -2.16 0.00
C PRO A 136 -22.28 -1.62 1.40
N VAL A 137 -21.41 -0.61 1.46
CA VAL A 137 -20.99 0.04 2.71
C VAL A 137 -21.58 1.44 2.77
N VAL A 138 -22.07 1.85 3.94
CA VAL A 138 -22.50 3.23 4.16
C VAL A 138 -21.80 3.77 5.40
N LYS A 139 -21.14 4.92 5.26
CA LYS A 139 -20.54 5.66 6.37
C LYS A 139 -21.18 7.03 6.46
N MET A 140 -21.68 7.36 7.65
CA MET A 140 -22.43 8.58 7.89
C MET A 140 -21.54 9.64 8.57
N PRO A 141 -21.76 10.94 8.30
CA PRO A 141 -21.16 12.00 9.08
C PRO A 141 -21.75 12.04 10.49
N LYS A 142 -21.09 12.76 11.41
CA LYS A 142 -21.65 13.03 12.73
C LYS A 142 -22.84 13.98 12.65
N ASP A 143 -23.74 13.90 13.62
CA ASP A 143 -24.84 14.85 13.74
C ASP A 143 -24.30 16.30 13.82
N ASN A 144 -25.00 17.23 13.16
CA ASN A 144 -24.59 18.64 13.06
C ASN A 144 -23.17 18.87 12.50
N ALA A 145 -22.63 17.94 11.71
CA ALA A 145 -21.32 18.09 11.06
C ALA A 145 -21.25 19.35 10.19
N SER A 146 -20.08 19.98 10.18
CA SER A 146 -19.77 21.07 9.24
C SER A 146 -19.65 20.50 7.83
N LEU A 147 -20.14 21.26 6.85
CA LEU A 147 -20.16 20.84 5.46
C LEU A 147 -19.08 21.57 4.66
N LYS A 148 -18.11 20.81 4.16
CA LYS A 148 -17.16 21.26 3.14
C LYS A 148 -17.68 20.91 1.76
N LEU A 149 -17.78 21.90 0.88
CA LEU A 149 -18.24 21.77 -0.48
C LEU A 149 -17.10 21.36 -1.41
N PRO A 150 -17.41 20.67 -2.52
CA PRO A 150 -16.39 20.27 -3.48
C PRO A 150 -16.05 21.42 -4.43
N ARG A 151 -14.87 21.38 -5.05
CA ARG A 151 -14.44 22.32 -6.10
C ARG A 151 -14.67 21.71 -7.49
N LEU A 152 -14.82 22.56 -8.50
CA LEU A 152 -15.02 22.13 -9.89
C LEU A 152 -13.71 21.63 -10.52
N GLY A 153 -13.81 20.57 -11.31
CA GLY A 153 -12.70 20.00 -12.07
C GLY A 153 -12.33 18.58 -11.65
N ARG A 154 -11.81 17.80 -12.60
CA ARG A 154 -11.41 16.39 -12.42
C ARG A 154 -10.28 16.05 -13.37
N THR A 155 -9.37 15.14 -13.00
CA THR A 155 -8.30 14.68 -13.89
C THR A 155 -8.81 13.82 -15.05
N SER A 156 -10.12 13.50 -15.06
CA SER A 156 -10.82 12.63 -16.02
C SER A 156 -10.40 11.15 -15.94
N ASN A 157 -9.64 10.78 -14.91
CA ASN A 157 -9.46 9.42 -14.42
C ASN A 157 -10.82 8.83 -13.98
N ARG A 158 -11.26 7.71 -14.57
CA ARG A 158 -12.52 7.04 -14.22
C ARG A 158 -12.38 5.53 -14.30
N GLY A 159 -12.99 4.85 -13.34
CA GLY A 159 -13.33 3.44 -13.31
C GLY A 159 -14.21 3.01 -14.50
N TYR A 160 -14.06 1.77 -14.93
CA TYR A 160 -14.67 1.24 -16.15
C TYR A 160 -16.21 1.32 -16.10
N LYS A 161 -16.80 1.14 -14.92
CA LYS A 161 -18.26 1.24 -14.71
C LYS A 161 -18.76 2.60 -14.23
N GLU A 162 -17.89 3.56 -13.89
CA GLU A 162 -18.31 4.86 -13.34
C GLU A 162 -19.29 5.60 -14.26
N LYS A 163 -18.95 5.74 -15.54
CA LYS A 163 -19.76 6.52 -16.50
C LYS A 163 -21.15 5.90 -16.69
N GLU A 164 -21.20 4.59 -16.92
CA GLU A 164 -22.47 3.91 -17.17
C GLU A 164 -23.38 3.93 -15.93
N PHE A 165 -22.80 3.72 -14.74
CA PHE A 165 -23.58 3.74 -13.50
C PHE A 165 -24.12 5.14 -13.19
N SER A 166 -23.30 6.17 -13.40
CA SER A 166 -23.71 7.57 -13.31
C SER A 166 -24.88 7.91 -14.24
N ASP A 167 -24.85 7.44 -15.49
CA ASP A 167 -25.95 7.66 -16.43
C ASP A 167 -27.24 6.97 -15.96
N ARG A 168 -27.15 5.77 -15.39
CA ARG A 168 -28.30 5.08 -14.79
C ARG A 168 -28.83 5.82 -13.57
N LEU A 169 -27.97 6.35 -12.70
CA LEU A 169 -28.38 7.17 -11.55
C LEU A 169 -29.17 8.40 -11.99
N LYS A 170 -28.73 9.11 -13.06
CA LYS A 170 -29.44 10.26 -13.61
C LYS A 170 -30.86 9.92 -14.08
N LEU A 171 -31.09 8.70 -14.57
CA LEU A 171 -32.40 8.23 -15.02
C LEU A 171 -33.32 7.86 -13.85
N HIS A 172 -32.78 7.34 -12.75
CA HIS A 172 -33.56 6.75 -11.66
C HIS A 172 -33.63 7.59 -10.38
N VAL A 173 -32.79 8.61 -10.23
CA VAL A 173 -32.70 9.51 -9.06
C VAL A 173 -32.85 10.96 -9.57
N SER A 174 -34.06 11.31 -10.00
CA SER A 174 -34.35 12.61 -10.63
C SER A 174 -34.46 13.78 -9.64
N ASP A 175 -34.56 13.47 -8.36
CA ASP A 175 -34.81 14.40 -7.26
C ASP A 175 -33.51 14.92 -6.59
N LEU A 176 -32.35 14.40 -6.99
CA LEU A 176 -31.03 14.89 -6.57
C LEU A 176 -30.21 15.38 -7.77
N GLN A 177 -29.27 16.28 -7.49
CA GLN A 177 -28.28 16.69 -8.46
C GLN A 177 -27.11 15.69 -8.48
N ILE A 178 -26.50 15.51 -9.66
CA ILE A 178 -25.40 14.58 -9.86
C ILE A 178 -24.20 15.33 -10.43
N ALA A 179 -23.04 15.17 -9.81
CA ALA A 179 -21.77 15.73 -10.26
C ALA A 179 -20.71 14.63 -10.43
N GLU A 180 -19.98 14.70 -11.55
CA GLU A 180 -18.91 13.74 -11.91
C GLU A 180 -17.60 14.46 -12.29
N ASN A 181 -17.53 15.76 -12.04
CA ASN A 181 -16.41 16.62 -12.42
C ASN A 181 -16.05 17.55 -11.25
N VAL A 182 -15.88 16.96 -10.09
CA VAL A 182 -15.58 17.67 -8.86
C VAL A 182 -14.48 16.96 -8.08
N HIS A 183 -13.84 17.69 -7.18
CA HIS A 183 -12.81 17.18 -6.30
C HIS A 183 -12.82 17.87 -4.94
N MET A 184 -12.25 17.22 -3.93
CA MET A 184 -12.08 17.74 -2.58
C MET A 184 -10.61 18.04 -2.32
N VAL A 185 -10.28 19.29 -2.02
CA VAL A 185 -8.92 19.68 -1.65
C VAL A 185 -8.58 19.16 -0.26
N ILE A 186 -7.35 18.73 -0.07
CA ILE A 186 -6.82 18.26 1.21
C ILE A 186 -5.89 19.35 1.75
N PRO A 187 -6.02 19.77 3.03
CA PRO A 187 -5.18 20.82 3.59
C PRO A 187 -3.69 20.56 3.42
N ASN A 188 -2.95 21.58 2.95
CA ASN A 188 -1.51 21.52 2.72
C ASN A 188 -1.05 20.43 1.72
N PHE A 189 -1.94 19.96 0.84
CA PHE A 189 -1.62 18.88 -0.08
C PHE A 189 -2.08 19.18 -1.50
N SER A 190 -1.20 18.93 -2.46
CA SER A 190 -1.41 19.32 -3.85
C SER A 190 -2.19 18.30 -4.67
N ARG A 191 -2.67 17.20 -4.06
CA ARG A 191 -3.48 16.19 -4.73
C ARG A 191 -4.84 16.10 -4.02
N PRO A 192 -5.95 16.31 -4.74
CA PRO A 192 -7.26 16.22 -4.13
C PRO A 192 -7.76 14.78 -4.08
N TYR A 193 -8.83 14.56 -3.33
CA TYR A 193 -9.68 13.39 -3.55
C TYR A 193 -10.68 13.66 -4.67
N GLU A 194 -10.74 12.74 -5.63
CA GLU A 194 -11.70 12.75 -6.72
C GLU A 194 -12.74 11.66 -6.47
N PRO A 195 -13.95 12.00 -5.99
CA PRO A 195 -15.05 11.04 -5.84
C PRO A 195 -15.51 10.49 -7.18
N ASP A 196 -15.96 9.24 -7.23
CA ASP A 196 -16.39 8.61 -8.49
C ASP A 196 -17.64 9.27 -9.01
N ILE A 197 -18.69 9.31 -8.18
CA ILE A 197 -19.96 9.95 -8.47
C ILE A 197 -20.43 10.69 -7.21
N VAL A 198 -20.84 11.94 -7.36
CA VAL A 198 -21.42 12.73 -6.27
C VAL A 198 -22.91 12.92 -6.49
N LEU A 199 -23.72 12.52 -5.50
CA LEU A 199 -25.12 12.94 -5.42
C LEU A 199 -25.26 14.04 -4.38
N PHE A 200 -26.07 15.05 -4.66
CA PHE A 200 -26.32 16.08 -3.66
C PHE A 200 -27.72 16.71 -3.74
N ASP A 201 -28.18 17.15 -2.58
CA ASP A 201 -29.40 17.92 -2.37
C ASP A 201 -29.09 19.18 -1.55
N LYS A 202 -29.05 20.33 -2.25
CA LYS A 202 -28.77 21.63 -1.63
C LYS A 202 -29.82 22.03 -0.57
N LYS A 203 -31.04 21.49 -0.61
CA LYS A 203 -32.07 21.83 0.40
C LYS A 203 -31.74 21.22 1.76
N LEU A 204 -31.13 20.03 1.76
CA LEU A 204 -30.74 19.30 2.96
C LEU A 204 -29.26 19.46 3.30
N ASN A 205 -28.49 20.19 2.49
CA ASN A 205 -27.03 20.17 2.55
C ASN A 205 -26.49 18.72 2.58
N LEU A 206 -27.13 17.84 1.80
CA LEU A 206 -26.77 16.44 1.70
C LEU A 206 -25.83 16.25 0.53
N TYR A 207 -24.63 15.74 0.79
CA TYR A 207 -23.65 15.33 -0.21
C TYR A 207 -23.27 13.87 0.03
N ILE A 208 -23.29 13.08 -1.03
CA ILE A 208 -23.03 11.64 -1.00
C ILE A 208 -21.90 11.35 -1.97
N ASP A 209 -20.79 10.83 -1.44
CA ASP A 209 -19.71 10.21 -2.20
C ASP A 209 -20.09 8.76 -2.53
N ILE A 210 -20.31 8.44 -3.80
CA ILE A 210 -20.49 7.07 -4.26
C ILE A 210 -19.17 6.61 -4.86
N GLU A 211 -18.62 5.54 -4.29
CA GLU A 211 -17.37 4.92 -4.71
C GLU A 211 -17.62 3.52 -5.28
N ILE A 212 -16.89 3.20 -6.36
CA ILE A 212 -16.96 1.90 -7.03
C ILE A 212 -15.59 1.24 -6.89
N ASP A 213 -15.52 0.20 -6.06
CA ASP A 213 -14.25 -0.44 -5.73
C ASP A 213 -13.97 -1.62 -6.67
N GLU A 214 -12.79 -1.61 -7.30
CA GLU A 214 -12.26 -2.72 -8.08
C GLU A 214 -11.20 -3.52 -7.32
N PRO A 215 -11.09 -4.85 -7.51
CA PRO A 215 -10.10 -5.66 -6.81
C PRO A 215 -8.65 -5.46 -7.32
N TYR A 216 -8.49 -5.00 -8.55
CA TYR A 216 -7.19 -4.64 -9.12
C TYR A 216 -7.36 -3.60 -10.21
N ASP A 217 -6.35 -2.77 -10.43
CA ASP A 217 -6.30 -1.79 -11.53
C ASP A 217 -6.45 -2.50 -12.90
N GLY A 218 -7.22 -1.94 -13.83
CA GLY A 218 -7.53 -2.64 -15.09
C GLY A 218 -6.31 -2.91 -15.97
N TYR A 219 -5.42 -1.93 -16.13
CA TYR A 219 -4.30 -2.00 -17.08
C TYR A 219 -2.97 -2.37 -16.44
N TYR A 220 -2.63 -1.76 -15.30
CA TYR A 220 -1.44 -2.08 -14.53
C TYR A 220 -1.62 -3.33 -13.67
N ARG A 221 -2.86 -3.76 -13.42
CA ARG A 221 -3.22 -5.04 -12.79
C ARG A 221 -2.84 -5.18 -11.31
N TYR A 222 -2.32 -4.14 -10.67
CA TYR A 222 -1.95 -4.25 -9.26
C TYR A 222 -3.19 -4.26 -8.36
N PRO A 223 -3.16 -4.98 -7.22
CA PRO A 223 -4.26 -5.00 -6.26
C PRO A 223 -4.71 -3.61 -5.78
N THR A 224 -6.01 -3.42 -5.61
CA THR A 224 -6.65 -2.18 -5.15
C THR A 224 -7.72 -2.47 -4.09
N HIS A 225 -8.04 -1.47 -3.27
CA HIS A 225 -9.12 -1.52 -2.26
C HIS A 225 -9.08 -2.70 -1.29
N CYS A 226 -7.92 -3.32 -1.09
CA CYS A 226 -7.78 -4.60 -0.39
C CYS A 226 -7.31 -4.45 1.06
N ILE A 227 -7.59 -5.48 1.87
CA ILE A 227 -7.00 -5.62 3.20
C ILE A 227 -5.56 -6.12 3.05
N MET A 228 -4.61 -5.42 3.70
CA MET A 228 -3.20 -5.81 3.75
C MET A 228 -2.82 -6.24 5.17
N LEU A 229 -2.20 -7.42 5.31
CA LEU A 229 -1.83 -8.00 6.62
C LEU A 229 -0.83 -7.15 7.42
N ASP A 230 0.03 -6.40 6.73
CA ASP A 230 1.11 -5.63 7.35
C ASP A 230 0.81 -4.12 7.42
N LYS A 231 -0.42 -3.68 7.05
CA LYS A 231 -0.85 -2.28 7.19
C LYS A 231 -2.08 -2.19 8.09
N PRO A 232 -1.94 -1.69 9.34
CA PRO A 232 -3.06 -1.60 10.27
C PRO A 232 -4.06 -0.50 9.88
N ILE A 233 -3.62 0.53 9.15
CA ILE A 233 -4.46 1.64 8.68
C ILE A 233 -4.58 1.54 7.16
N LYS A 234 -5.82 1.45 6.66
CA LYS A 234 -6.13 1.42 5.22
C LYS A 234 -6.32 2.85 4.71
N GLN A 235 -5.81 3.14 3.52
CA GLN A 235 -5.99 4.45 2.89
C GLN A 235 -7.47 4.78 2.65
N ASP A 236 -8.28 3.78 2.26
CA ASP A 236 -9.72 3.98 2.04
C ASP A 236 -10.42 4.41 3.34
N ASP A 237 -10.00 3.90 4.51
CA ASP A 237 -10.57 4.33 5.79
C ASP A 237 -10.18 5.76 6.15
N ILE A 238 -8.97 6.20 5.79
CA ILE A 238 -8.55 7.61 5.94
C ILE A 238 -9.39 8.50 5.03
N ARG A 239 -9.57 8.09 3.76
CA ARG A 239 -10.39 8.80 2.78
C ARG A 239 -11.84 8.92 3.26
N ASP A 240 -12.47 7.82 3.63
CA ASP A 240 -13.86 7.83 4.09
C ASP A 240 -14.05 8.70 5.34
N LEU A 241 -13.06 8.69 6.24
CA LEU A 241 -13.06 9.55 7.41
C LEU A 241 -12.96 11.03 7.02
N PHE A 242 -12.13 11.37 6.03
CA PHE A 242 -12.08 12.73 5.51
C PHE A 242 -13.42 13.20 4.93
N PHE A 243 -14.12 12.37 4.17
CA PHE A 243 -15.44 12.72 3.62
C PHE A 243 -16.49 12.85 4.72
N THR A 244 -16.56 11.90 5.65
CA THR A 244 -17.54 11.94 6.76
C THR A 244 -17.30 13.09 7.73
N GLU A 245 -16.05 13.46 8.01
CA GLU A 245 -15.71 14.67 8.77
C GLU A 245 -15.97 15.97 8.00
N SER A 246 -16.03 15.89 6.66
CA SER A 246 -16.44 16.98 5.78
C SER A 246 -17.96 17.12 5.65
N GLY A 247 -18.74 16.31 6.37
CA GLY A 247 -20.20 16.34 6.34
C GLY A 247 -20.84 15.50 5.22
N TRP A 248 -20.06 14.63 4.56
CA TRP A 248 -20.57 13.80 3.47
C TRP A 248 -20.97 12.41 3.96
N VAL A 249 -21.98 11.83 3.32
CA VAL A 249 -22.24 10.39 3.39
C VAL A 249 -21.32 9.70 2.39
N VAL A 250 -20.75 8.55 2.74
CA VAL A 250 -19.98 7.72 1.81
C VAL A 250 -20.74 6.42 1.58
N ILE A 251 -20.93 6.05 0.32
CA ILE A 251 -21.50 4.77 -0.09
C ILE A 251 -20.51 4.06 -1.01
N ARG A 252 -20.08 2.85 -0.66
CA ARG A 252 -19.15 2.05 -1.49
C ARG A 252 -19.85 0.80 -2.03
N PHE A 253 -19.67 0.51 -3.31
CA PHE A 253 -20.08 -0.73 -3.96
C PHE A 253 -18.87 -1.43 -4.59
N THR A 254 -18.95 -2.73 -4.82
CA THR A 254 -17.99 -3.38 -5.73
C THR A 254 -18.36 -3.08 -7.19
N GLU A 255 -17.37 -3.03 -8.07
CA GLU A 255 -17.62 -2.93 -9.52
C GLU A 255 -18.52 -4.07 -10.02
N ARG A 256 -18.40 -5.26 -9.43
CA ARG A 256 -19.24 -6.42 -9.77
C ARG A 256 -20.70 -6.19 -9.41
N GLN A 257 -21.00 -5.66 -8.21
CA GLN A 257 -22.37 -5.28 -7.82
C GLN A 257 -22.93 -4.25 -8.80
N VAL A 258 -22.17 -3.18 -9.07
CA VAL A 258 -22.59 -2.14 -10.02
C VAL A 258 -22.83 -2.71 -11.42
N HIS A 259 -22.04 -3.69 -11.84
CA HIS A 259 -22.19 -4.30 -13.16
C HIS A 259 -23.41 -5.23 -13.26
N LEU A 260 -23.58 -6.13 -12.28
CA LEU A 260 -24.57 -7.20 -12.34
C LEU A 260 -25.92 -6.84 -11.71
N GLN A 261 -25.93 -5.86 -10.80
CA GLN A 261 -27.07 -5.52 -9.93
C GLN A 261 -27.29 -4.01 -9.82
N ALA A 262 -27.10 -3.28 -10.93
CA ALA A 262 -27.13 -1.82 -10.94
C ALA A 262 -28.43 -1.23 -10.37
N LEU A 263 -29.58 -1.86 -10.63
CA LEU A 263 -30.88 -1.37 -10.14
C LEU A 263 -30.99 -1.55 -8.62
N GLU A 264 -30.53 -2.68 -8.10
CA GLU A 264 -30.48 -2.97 -6.67
C GLU A 264 -29.49 -2.04 -5.95
N CYS A 265 -28.36 -1.68 -6.58
CA CYS A 265 -27.45 -0.65 -6.05
C CYS A 265 -28.14 0.73 -5.99
N ILE A 266 -28.88 1.11 -7.04
CA ILE A 266 -29.64 2.37 -7.08
C ILE A 266 -30.73 2.38 -6.01
N ASP A 267 -31.46 1.28 -5.84
CA ASP A 267 -32.50 1.17 -4.82
C ASP A 267 -31.91 1.18 -3.40
N HIS A 268 -30.71 0.61 -3.21
CA HIS A 268 -29.97 0.77 -1.95
C HIS A 268 -29.62 2.24 -1.67
N ILE A 269 -29.13 2.99 -2.67
CA ILE A 269 -28.88 4.43 -2.55
C ILE A 269 -30.16 5.19 -2.19
N LYS A 270 -31.29 4.88 -2.85
CA LYS A 270 -32.59 5.47 -2.52
C LYS A 270 -33.03 5.16 -1.10
N ASN A 271 -32.82 3.93 -0.62
CA ASN A 271 -33.09 3.59 0.77
C ASN A 271 -32.21 4.41 1.72
N VAL A 272 -30.92 4.61 1.43
CA VAL A 272 -30.08 5.51 2.25
C VAL A 272 -30.65 6.93 2.24
N ILE A 273 -30.99 7.51 1.09
CA ILE A 273 -31.54 8.87 0.98
C ILE A 273 -32.87 9.00 1.73
N ASN A 274 -33.78 8.05 1.55
CA ASN A 274 -35.07 8.04 2.25
C ASN A 274 -34.89 8.03 3.77
N SER A 275 -33.77 7.50 4.27
CA SER A 275 -33.50 7.43 5.72
C SER A 275 -33.19 8.76 6.33
N LEU A 276 -32.52 9.59 5.55
CA LEU A 276 -32.13 10.93 5.94
C LEU A 276 -33.30 11.90 5.77
N ARG A 277 -34.25 11.55 4.89
CA ARG A 277 -35.50 12.30 4.66
C ARG A 277 -36.68 11.86 5.52
N LEU A 278 -36.51 10.84 6.36
CA LEU A 278 -37.56 10.24 7.20
C LEU A 278 -38.77 9.75 6.37
N VAL A 279 -38.50 9.23 5.18
CA VAL A 279 -39.50 8.61 4.29
C VAL A 279 -39.42 7.09 4.43
N ALA A 280 -40.57 6.41 4.27
CA ALA A 280 -40.63 4.95 4.35
C ALA A 280 -39.66 4.27 3.36
N PHE A 281 -39.06 3.17 3.80
CA PHE A 281 -38.09 2.38 3.05
C PHE A 281 -38.71 1.16 2.41
N ASN A 282 -38.09 0.71 1.32
CA ASN A 282 -38.37 -0.60 0.80
C ASN A 282 -37.35 -1.64 1.31
N ASN A 283 -37.71 -2.37 2.37
CA ASN A 283 -36.88 -3.43 2.95
C ASN A 283 -36.78 -4.71 2.09
N SER A 284 -37.56 -4.81 1.00
CA SER A 284 -37.53 -5.97 0.10
C SER A 284 -36.38 -5.92 -0.91
N VAL A 285 -35.79 -4.74 -1.15
CA VAL A 285 -34.64 -4.59 -2.06
C VAL A 285 -33.37 -5.03 -1.35
N LYS A 286 -32.66 -6.00 -1.94
CA LYS A 286 -31.36 -6.44 -1.44
C LYS A 286 -30.36 -6.54 -2.59
N CYS A 287 -29.43 -5.59 -2.63
CA CYS A 287 -28.16 -5.78 -3.34
C CYS A 287 -27.40 -6.91 -2.63
N GLU A 288 -26.86 -7.87 -3.40
CA GLU A 288 -26.16 -9.02 -2.79
C GLU A 288 -24.93 -8.54 -2.05
N THR A 289 -24.73 -9.03 -0.83
CA THR A 289 -23.57 -8.62 -0.02
C THR A 289 -22.30 -9.29 -0.51
N GLU A 290 -21.22 -8.52 -0.70
CA GLU A 290 -19.89 -9.04 -1.04
C GLU A 290 -18.89 -8.73 0.06
N PHE A 291 -18.11 -9.72 0.50
CA PHE A 291 -17.05 -9.49 1.48
C PHE A 291 -15.93 -8.62 0.88
N GLN A 292 -15.38 -7.72 1.69
CA GLN A 292 -14.15 -7.04 1.33
C GLN A 292 -13.01 -8.04 1.09
N TRP A 293 -12.31 -7.88 -0.03
CA TRP A 293 -11.22 -8.76 -0.44
C TRP A 293 -9.88 -8.41 0.24
N ASP A 294 -9.05 -9.43 0.41
CA ASP A 294 -7.65 -9.25 0.82
C ASP A 294 -6.70 -9.18 -0.38
N GLN A 295 -5.44 -8.81 -0.11
CA GLN A 295 -4.42 -8.67 -1.15
C GLN A 295 -4.15 -9.99 -1.91
N ASN A 296 -4.18 -11.15 -1.26
CA ASN A 296 -3.95 -12.43 -1.95
C ASN A 296 -5.12 -12.78 -2.87
N GLN A 297 -6.36 -12.52 -2.44
CA GLN A 297 -7.54 -12.66 -3.30
C GLN A 297 -7.43 -11.81 -4.56
N CYS A 298 -7.04 -10.54 -4.43
CA CYS A 298 -6.81 -9.67 -5.58
C CYS A 298 -5.79 -10.26 -6.56
N ILE A 299 -4.68 -10.80 -6.03
CA ILE A 299 -3.62 -11.41 -6.83
C ILE A 299 -4.14 -12.65 -7.56
N GLN A 300 -4.94 -13.51 -6.91
CA GLN A 300 -5.56 -14.65 -7.57
C GLN A 300 -6.54 -14.22 -8.66
N TRP A 301 -7.44 -13.30 -8.33
CA TRP A 301 -8.43 -12.76 -9.25
C TRP A 301 -7.81 -12.10 -10.47
N GLN A 302 -6.70 -11.38 -10.27
CA GLN A 302 -5.90 -10.83 -11.36
C GLN A 302 -5.35 -11.91 -12.29
N LYS A 303 -4.85 -13.02 -11.76
CA LYS A 303 -4.29 -14.13 -12.56
C LYS A 303 -5.33 -14.85 -13.39
N ILE A 304 -6.56 -14.95 -12.89
CA ILE A 304 -7.67 -15.63 -13.58
C ILE A 304 -8.55 -14.69 -14.39
N ASN A 305 -8.16 -13.42 -14.57
CA ASN A 305 -8.92 -12.39 -15.29
C ASN A 305 -10.35 -12.23 -14.75
N TYR A 306 -10.49 -12.17 -13.42
CA TYR A 306 -11.77 -12.14 -12.74
C TYR A 306 -12.66 -10.96 -13.17
N ARG A 307 -12.11 -9.73 -13.21
CA ARG A 307 -12.81 -8.53 -13.68
C ARG A 307 -13.26 -8.70 -15.12
N GLU A 308 -12.33 -9.07 -16.00
CA GLU A 308 -12.60 -9.24 -17.43
C GLU A 308 -13.72 -10.26 -17.68
N LYS A 309 -13.72 -11.38 -16.94
CA LYS A 309 -14.76 -12.41 -17.00
C LYS A 309 -16.14 -11.89 -16.65
N TYR A 310 -16.31 -11.21 -15.52
CA TYR A 310 -17.64 -10.72 -15.15
C TYR A 310 -18.06 -9.51 -15.98
N LEU A 311 -17.12 -8.70 -16.47
CA LEU A 311 -17.39 -7.55 -17.36
C LEU A 311 -17.65 -7.96 -18.83
N GLY A 312 -17.33 -9.20 -19.20
CA GLY A 312 -17.46 -9.68 -20.58
C GLY A 312 -16.47 -9.03 -21.55
N ILE A 313 -15.29 -8.63 -21.08
CA ILE A 313 -14.23 -8.04 -21.91
C ILE A 313 -13.01 -8.95 -22.02
N VAL A 314 -12.18 -8.75 -23.04
CA VAL A 314 -10.93 -9.51 -23.22
C VAL A 314 -9.80 -8.90 -22.40
N ASN A 315 -9.66 -7.57 -22.45
CA ASN A 315 -8.59 -6.85 -21.78
C ASN A 315 -8.99 -5.39 -21.57
N PHE A 316 -8.39 -4.76 -20.55
CA PHE A 316 -8.42 -3.30 -20.40
C PHE A 316 -7.40 -2.64 -21.32
N HIS A 317 -7.63 -1.36 -21.64
CA HIS A 317 -6.73 -0.56 -22.48
C HIS A 317 -6.17 0.64 -21.71
N LYS A 318 -4.93 1.02 -22.03
CA LYS A 318 -4.29 2.17 -21.40
C LYS A 318 -4.96 3.47 -21.84
N ASN A 319 -5.59 4.15 -20.90
CA ASN A 319 -6.09 5.50 -21.08
C ASN A 319 -5.04 6.53 -20.64
N TYR A 320 -4.75 7.49 -21.52
CA TYR A 320 -3.86 8.62 -21.23
C TYR A 320 -4.68 9.82 -20.80
N ASN A 321 -4.49 10.27 -19.56
CA ASN A 321 -5.11 11.49 -19.07
C ASN A 321 -4.24 12.71 -19.40
N GLY A 322 -4.80 13.58 -20.22
CA GLY A 322 -4.22 14.86 -20.60
C GLY A 322 -4.50 15.98 -19.61
N ARG A 323 -5.16 15.72 -18.47
CA ARG A 323 -5.57 16.74 -17.50
C ARG A 323 -4.89 16.54 -16.15
N GLU A 324 -4.62 17.65 -15.47
CA GLU A 324 -4.03 17.67 -14.13
C GLU A 324 -4.68 18.81 -13.33
N ILE A 325 -5.02 18.56 -12.06
CA ILE A 325 -5.56 19.58 -11.17
C ILE A 325 -4.37 20.31 -10.52
N GLU A 326 -4.36 21.63 -10.64
CA GLU A 326 -3.39 22.50 -9.99
C GLU A 326 -4.03 23.12 -8.75
N ILE A 327 -3.48 22.80 -7.58
CA ILE A 327 -3.95 23.27 -6.27
C ILE A 327 -2.90 24.24 -5.72
N ASP A 328 -3.34 25.44 -5.34
CA ASP A 328 -2.53 26.34 -4.53
C ASP A 328 -2.57 25.88 -3.07
N THR A 329 -1.52 25.20 -2.62
CA THR A 329 -1.42 24.72 -1.24
C THR A 329 -1.23 25.83 -0.20
N SER A 330 -1.04 27.08 -0.63
CA SER A 330 -0.98 28.25 0.25
C SER A 330 -2.34 28.91 0.48
N GLU A 331 -3.33 28.59 -0.35
CA GLU A 331 -4.71 29.04 -0.19
C GLU A 331 -5.33 28.35 1.05
N ASN A 332 -5.84 29.16 1.99
CA ASN A 332 -6.53 28.65 3.17
C ASN A 332 -8.02 28.46 2.85
N GLU A 333 -8.60 27.34 3.31
CA GLU A 333 -10.04 27.14 3.32
C GLU A 333 -10.52 27.33 4.76
N ASP A 334 -11.10 28.48 5.09
CA ASP A 334 -11.48 28.84 6.46
C ASP A 334 -12.33 27.76 7.17
N ILE A 335 -13.12 26.98 6.43
CA ILE A 335 -13.90 25.84 6.95
C ILE A 335 -13.01 24.75 7.60
N GLU A 336 -11.77 24.59 7.16
CA GLU A 336 -10.81 23.64 7.73
C GLU A 336 -10.32 24.05 9.12
N GLU A 337 -10.51 25.30 9.54
CA GLU A 337 -10.28 25.73 10.93
C GLU A 337 -11.38 25.24 11.87
N ILE A 338 -12.57 24.94 11.32
CA ILE A 338 -13.77 24.52 12.05
C ILE A 338 -13.87 23.00 12.09
N ILE A 339 -13.53 22.32 10.99
CA ILE A 339 -13.57 20.87 10.90
C ILE A 339 -12.49 20.25 11.81
N LYS A 340 -12.93 19.51 12.82
CA LYS A 340 -12.02 18.80 13.74
C LYS A 340 -11.57 17.48 13.12
N ARG A 341 -10.55 17.55 12.27
CA ARG A 341 -9.95 16.38 11.63
C ARG A 341 -9.35 15.40 12.64
N THR A 342 -9.67 14.12 12.53
CA THR A 342 -9.06 13.08 13.38
C THR A 342 -7.58 12.93 13.04
N LYS A 343 -6.72 13.07 14.06
CA LYS A 343 -5.29 12.81 13.94
C LYS A 343 -5.05 11.31 14.07
N LYS A 344 -4.45 10.71 13.04
CA LYS A 344 -4.07 9.29 13.02
C LYS A 344 -2.65 9.07 13.53
N TYR A 345 -1.84 10.13 13.57
CA TYR A 345 -0.44 10.08 13.97
C TYR A 345 -0.10 11.18 14.98
N ASP A 346 0.61 10.79 16.04
CA ASP A 346 1.14 11.69 17.06
C ASP A 346 2.64 11.91 16.85
N PHE A 347 3.01 13.01 16.17
CA PHE A 347 4.42 13.41 16.08
C PHE A 347 4.77 14.40 17.19
N LEU A 348 5.77 14.07 18.01
CA LEU A 348 6.51 15.06 18.80
C LEU A 348 7.27 15.95 17.82
N ALA A 349 6.88 17.22 17.71
CA ALA A 349 7.55 18.18 16.85
C ALA A 349 8.97 18.45 17.40
N ALA A 350 9.97 17.79 16.85
CA ALA A 350 11.35 18.27 16.92
C ALA A 350 11.56 19.17 15.71
N ASP A 351 11.68 20.47 15.99
CA ASP A 351 12.11 21.58 15.12
C ASP A 351 11.54 21.68 13.69
N GLY A 352 11.06 22.88 13.34
CA GLY A 352 10.46 23.23 12.05
C GLY A 352 11.38 23.15 10.82
N SER A 353 12.43 22.33 10.86
CA SER A 353 13.37 22.06 9.77
C SER A 353 13.37 20.62 9.26
N ASN A 354 12.67 19.68 9.89
CA ASN A 354 12.65 18.29 9.45
C ASN A 354 11.25 17.87 8.98
N LEU A 355 11.08 17.79 7.65
CA LEU A 355 9.85 17.34 6.97
C LEU A 355 9.41 15.90 7.30
N PHE A 356 10.17 15.19 8.16
CA PHE A 356 10.06 13.76 8.33
C PHE A 356 10.40 13.37 9.77
N ASP A 357 9.51 12.63 10.43
CA ASP A 357 9.90 11.88 11.63
C ASP A 357 10.86 10.77 11.21
N LYS A 358 12.15 10.91 11.57
CA LYS A 358 13.20 9.92 11.31
C LYS A 358 12.89 8.56 11.93
N LYS A 359 11.91 8.48 12.85
CA LYS A 359 11.49 7.26 13.53
C LYS A 359 10.32 6.54 12.85
N THR A 360 9.80 6.94 11.69
CA THR A 360 8.75 6.17 11.02
C THR A 360 9.07 5.88 9.54
N PRO A 361 8.75 4.65 9.04
CA PRO A 361 8.90 4.29 7.63
C PRO A 361 7.85 4.96 6.73
N ILE A 362 6.94 5.71 7.33
CA ILE A 362 5.89 6.46 6.64
C ILE A 362 6.40 7.87 6.35
N PHE A 363 6.00 8.42 5.21
CA PHE A 363 6.42 9.74 4.74
C PHE A 363 5.19 10.64 4.72
N PHE A 364 5.15 11.63 5.61
CA PHE A 364 4.02 12.57 5.69
C PHE A 364 4.42 13.95 5.20
N HIS A 365 3.42 14.72 4.80
CA HIS A 365 3.57 16.16 4.78
C HIS A 365 3.74 16.67 6.22
N SER A 366 4.70 17.56 6.48
CA SER A 366 5.03 18.02 7.86
C SER A 366 3.85 18.67 8.61
N LYS A 367 2.84 19.12 7.86
CA LYS A 367 1.61 19.73 8.37
C LYS A 367 0.41 18.79 8.40
N ASP A 368 0.55 17.54 7.96
CA ASP A 368 -0.54 16.56 7.97
C ASP A 368 -0.32 15.51 9.07
N ARG A 369 -1.29 15.44 9.99
CA ARG A 369 -1.37 14.41 11.04
C ARG A 369 -2.55 13.45 10.85
N THR A 370 -3.32 13.66 9.80
CA THR A 370 -4.55 12.92 9.50
C THR A 370 -4.28 11.69 8.65
N GLY A 371 -3.20 11.70 7.86
CA GLY A 371 -2.84 10.65 6.90
C GLY A 371 -3.42 10.88 5.49
N ASN A 372 -4.14 11.98 5.27
CA ASN A 372 -4.72 12.30 3.98
C ASN A 372 -3.66 12.67 2.93
N ALA A 373 -2.51 13.19 3.36
CA ALA A 373 -1.39 13.65 2.55
C ALA A 373 -0.13 12.79 2.71
N GLU A 374 -0.30 11.47 2.88
CA GLU A 374 0.81 10.52 2.92
C GLU A 374 1.48 10.39 1.54
N TYR A 375 2.80 10.45 1.51
CA TYR A 375 3.59 10.10 0.33
C TYR A 375 3.69 8.59 0.19
N ILE A 376 3.50 8.08 -1.02
CA ILE A 376 3.73 6.66 -1.30
C ILE A 376 5.25 6.42 -1.27
N SER A 377 5.72 5.47 -0.46
CA SER A 377 7.14 5.12 -0.49
C SER A 377 7.51 4.48 -1.84
N VAL A 378 8.72 4.75 -2.34
CA VAL A 378 9.22 4.12 -3.59
C VAL A 378 9.14 2.61 -3.52
N THR A 379 9.44 2.01 -2.36
CA THR A 379 9.33 0.56 -2.15
C THR A 379 7.89 0.08 -2.28
N ALA A 380 6.92 0.76 -1.65
CA ALA A 380 5.51 0.42 -1.77
C ALA A 380 4.98 0.59 -3.21
N LEU A 381 5.46 1.62 -3.92
CA LEU A 381 5.11 1.85 -5.33
C LEU A 381 5.62 0.72 -6.22
N ILE A 382 6.87 0.27 -6.03
CA ILE A 382 7.43 -0.84 -6.80
C ILE A 382 6.67 -2.14 -6.50
N GLU A 383 6.41 -2.44 -5.21
CA GLU A 383 5.74 -3.68 -4.82
C GLU A 383 4.34 -3.85 -5.44
N ARG A 384 3.67 -2.76 -5.86
CA ARG A 384 2.43 -2.85 -6.67
C ARG A 384 2.62 -3.71 -7.92
N PHE A 385 3.75 -3.58 -8.59
CA PHE A 385 4.07 -4.31 -9.83
C PHE A 385 4.61 -5.71 -9.59
N PHE A 386 4.98 -6.07 -8.36
CA PHE A 386 5.62 -7.34 -8.04
C PHE A 386 4.82 -8.13 -6.98
N PRO A 387 3.51 -8.36 -7.21
CA PRO A 387 2.68 -9.05 -6.23
C PRO A 387 3.24 -10.43 -5.88
N PHE A 388 3.35 -10.70 -4.58
CA PHE A 388 3.73 -12.01 -4.09
C PHE A 388 2.50 -12.78 -3.63
N ASP A 389 2.23 -13.89 -4.31
CA ASP A 389 1.17 -14.83 -3.99
C ASP A 389 1.57 -15.70 -2.79
N LEU A 390 1.45 -15.10 -1.61
CA LEU A 390 1.83 -15.73 -0.36
C LEU A 390 1.02 -17.00 -0.13
N LYS A 391 -0.29 -16.97 -0.37
CA LYS A 391 -1.16 -18.14 -0.16
C LYS A 391 -0.68 -19.36 -0.95
N ARG A 392 -0.47 -19.20 -2.27
CA ARG A 392 0.02 -20.31 -3.11
C ARG A 392 1.41 -20.77 -2.72
N TYR A 393 2.29 -19.85 -2.31
CA TYR A 393 3.61 -20.21 -1.79
C TYR A 393 3.50 -21.10 -0.54
N ILE A 394 2.63 -20.71 0.40
CA ILE A 394 2.38 -21.46 1.64
C ILE A 394 1.78 -22.84 1.34
N GLU A 395 0.71 -22.91 0.55
CA GLU A 395 0.05 -24.16 0.14
C GLU A 395 1.06 -25.13 -0.50
N LYS A 396 1.84 -24.64 -1.46
CA LYS A 396 2.85 -25.46 -2.16
C LYS A 396 3.94 -25.95 -1.20
N LYS A 397 4.52 -25.05 -0.40
CA LYS A 397 5.61 -25.42 0.50
C LYS A 397 5.13 -26.36 1.62
N ALA A 398 3.91 -26.17 2.10
CA ALA A 398 3.27 -27.07 3.07
C ALA A 398 3.11 -28.47 2.49
N PHE A 399 2.63 -28.59 1.25
CA PHE A 399 2.52 -29.86 0.54
C PHE A 399 3.88 -30.53 0.33
N ASP A 400 4.85 -29.81 -0.24
CA ASP A 400 6.19 -30.33 -0.58
C ASP A 400 6.98 -30.80 0.67
N GLU A 401 6.73 -30.16 1.82
CA GLU A 401 7.38 -30.47 3.09
C GLU A 401 6.53 -31.38 4.00
N ASN A 402 5.31 -31.74 3.60
CA ASN A 402 4.33 -32.46 4.40
C ASN A 402 4.12 -31.82 5.81
N ARG A 403 3.83 -30.51 5.80
CA ARG A 403 3.62 -29.66 6.99
C ARG A 403 2.26 -28.96 6.91
N ALA A 404 1.78 -28.43 8.03
CA ALA A 404 0.56 -27.61 8.03
C ALA A 404 0.85 -26.21 7.46
N GLU A 405 -0.09 -25.65 6.69
CA GLU A 405 0.04 -24.31 6.09
C GLU A 405 0.31 -23.22 7.13
N GLU A 406 -0.35 -23.28 8.29
CA GLU A 406 -0.15 -22.31 9.36
C GLU A 406 1.29 -22.32 9.88
N GLU A 407 1.92 -23.49 9.98
CA GLU A 407 3.32 -23.61 10.42
C GLU A 407 4.28 -22.99 9.40
N VAL A 408 4.00 -23.17 8.11
CA VAL A 408 4.80 -22.61 7.03
C VAL A 408 4.63 -21.09 6.95
N LEU A 409 3.40 -20.59 7.16
CA LEU A 409 3.12 -19.15 7.21
C LEU A 409 3.86 -18.49 8.36
N ILE A 410 3.81 -19.10 9.54
CA ILE A 410 4.52 -18.60 10.70
C ILE A 410 6.03 -18.59 10.46
N GLU A 411 6.62 -19.70 9.97
CA GLU A 411 8.05 -19.75 9.62
C GLU A 411 8.41 -18.62 8.65
N PHE A 412 7.59 -18.41 7.61
CA PHE A 412 7.82 -17.37 6.62
C PHE A 412 7.84 -15.97 7.26
N LEU A 413 6.84 -15.65 8.08
CA LEU A 413 6.74 -14.35 8.75
C LEU A 413 7.92 -14.12 9.69
N MET A 414 8.36 -15.14 10.42
CA MET A 414 9.48 -15.03 11.36
C MET A 414 10.82 -14.82 10.66
N ILE A 415 11.13 -15.60 9.62
CA ILE A 415 12.35 -15.41 8.83
C ILE A 415 12.36 -14.03 8.19
N ARG A 416 11.20 -13.54 7.73
CA ARG A 416 11.05 -12.21 7.15
C ARG A 416 11.34 -11.12 8.19
N ASP A 417 10.70 -11.21 9.36
CA ASP A 417 10.81 -10.19 10.41
C ASP A 417 12.24 -10.16 10.99
N GLU A 418 12.87 -11.32 11.23
CA GLU A 418 14.28 -11.43 11.64
C GLU A 418 15.23 -10.79 10.61
N ALA A 419 15.03 -11.10 9.32
CA ALA A 419 15.87 -10.54 8.27
C ALA A 419 15.73 -9.00 8.15
N ALA A 420 14.52 -8.47 8.35
CA ALA A 420 14.25 -7.04 8.35
C ALA A 420 14.90 -6.34 9.56
N GLU A 421 14.82 -6.93 10.74
CA GLU A 421 15.44 -6.40 11.97
C GLU A 421 16.96 -6.32 11.84
N ARG A 422 17.61 -7.43 11.47
CA ARG A 422 19.08 -7.46 11.28
C ARG A 422 19.55 -6.51 10.17
N GLY A 423 18.78 -6.40 9.08
CA GLY A 423 19.06 -5.44 8.02
C GLY A 423 18.99 -3.99 8.52
N THR A 424 17.95 -3.66 9.29
CA THR A 424 17.76 -2.33 9.89
C THR A 424 18.89 -2.00 10.87
N TYR A 425 19.27 -2.96 11.70
CA TYR A 425 20.39 -2.81 12.62
C TYR A 425 21.70 -2.50 11.87
N LEU A 426 22.03 -3.27 10.83
CA LEU A 426 23.22 -3.04 10.01
C LEU A 426 23.22 -1.63 9.39
N HIS A 427 22.10 -1.19 8.80
CA HIS A 427 21.96 0.16 8.23
C HIS A 427 22.23 1.24 9.28
N ASN A 428 21.67 1.10 10.48
CA ASN A 428 21.87 2.05 11.56
C ASN A 428 23.34 2.14 12.00
N GLN A 429 24.04 1.00 12.12
CA GLN A 429 25.46 1.00 12.47
C GLN A 429 26.32 1.65 11.39
N ILE A 430 26.03 1.40 10.10
CA ILE A 430 26.72 2.04 8.99
C ILE A 430 26.46 3.56 8.97
N GLU A 431 25.20 3.99 9.17
CA GLU A 431 24.86 5.42 9.25
C GLU A 431 25.64 6.09 10.38
N ASN A 432 25.65 5.49 11.57
CA ASN A 432 26.35 6.04 12.73
C ASN A 432 27.85 6.14 12.48
N TYR A 433 28.48 5.12 11.90
CA TYR A 433 29.89 5.16 11.50
C TYR A 433 30.19 6.30 10.54
N LEU A 434 29.42 6.42 9.45
CA LEU A 434 29.65 7.42 8.40
C LEU A 434 29.40 8.85 8.90
N LYS A 435 28.50 9.03 9.87
CA LYS A 435 28.19 10.34 10.49
C LYS A 435 28.99 10.61 11.77
N GLU A 436 30.02 9.81 12.05
CA GLU A 436 30.90 9.97 13.22
C GLU A 436 30.13 9.98 14.56
N ARG A 437 29.07 9.16 14.65
CA ARG A 437 28.28 8.92 15.88
C ARG A 437 28.72 7.63 16.56
N GLU A 438 28.21 7.37 17.74
CA GLU A 438 28.43 6.10 18.45
C GLU A 438 27.82 4.92 17.66
N PHE A 439 28.60 3.87 17.48
CA PHE A 439 28.23 2.63 16.79
C PHE A 439 28.88 1.42 17.47
N ILE A 440 28.31 0.24 17.25
CA ILE A 440 28.78 -1.03 17.79
C ILE A 440 29.32 -1.87 16.61
N PRO A 441 30.65 -1.98 16.44
CA PRO A 441 31.24 -2.64 15.27
C PRO A 441 31.24 -4.17 15.31
N ASP A 442 30.91 -4.79 16.45
CA ASP A 442 31.30 -6.18 16.74
C ASP A 442 30.33 -7.22 16.13
N PHE A 443 30.26 -7.27 14.80
CA PHE A 443 29.55 -8.30 14.05
C PHE A 443 30.03 -8.39 12.59
N THR A 444 29.98 -9.60 12.03
CA THR A 444 30.55 -9.98 10.72
C THR A 444 30.17 -9.03 9.58
N GLU A 445 28.89 -8.66 9.46
CA GLU A 445 28.43 -7.81 8.37
C GLU A 445 29.03 -6.40 8.40
N PHE A 446 29.38 -5.90 9.58
CA PHE A 446 30.04 -4.60 9.73
C PHE A 446 31.52 -4.67 9.33
N ASP A 447 32.21 -5.77 9.62
CA ASP A 447 33.58 -6.00 9.13
C ASP A 447 33.65 -6.09 7.60
N LEU A 448 32.63 -6.70 6.99
CA LEU A 448 32.46 -6.70 5.53
C LEU A 448 32.28 -5.27 4.99
N PHE A 449 31.51 -4.42 5.69
CA PHE A 449 31.36 -3.02 5.34
C PHE A 449 32.69 -2.25 5.47
N LEU A 450 33.46 -2.43 6.54
CA LEU A 450 34.77 -1.77 6.70
C LEU A 450 35.74 -2.17 5.59
N SER A 451 35.73 -3.45 5.21
CA SER A 451 36.51 -3.97 4.08
C SER A 451 36.10 -3.32 2.77
N PHE A 452 34.80 -3.20 2.49
CA PHE A 452 34.27 -2.46 1.35
C PHE A 452 34.70 -0.98 1.39
N PHE A 453 34.52 -0.31 2.53
CA PHE A 453 34.79 1.11 2.69
C PHE A 453 36.27 1.44 2.41
N ASN A 454 37.19 0.65 2.95
CA ASN A 454 38.61 0.85 2.70
C ASN A 454 38.99 0.59 1.24
N ASN A 455 38.48 -0.49 0.64
CA ASN A 455 38.90 -0.94 -0.69
C ASN A 455 38.21 -0.21 -1.86
N GLU A 456 36.98 0.27 -1.67
CA GLU A 456 36.16 0.83 -2.75
C GLU A 456 35.91 2.34 -2.60
N ILE A 457 35.85 2.84 -1.36
CA ILE A 457 35.58 4.27 -1.08
C ILE A 457 36.89 5.03 -0.89
N LYS A 458 37.69 4.65 0.13
CA LYS A 458 38.97 5.33 0.41
C LYS A 458 39.96 5.21 -0.74
N ALA A 459 40.12 4.00 -1.29
CA ALA A 459 41.05 3.76 -2.41
C ALA A 459 40.71 4.57 -3.67
N ARG A 460 39.45 4.98 -3.85
CA ARG A 460 39.00 5.80 -4.98
C ARG A 460 38.82 7.28 -4.65
N ASN A 461 39.24 7.70 -3.44
CA ASN A 461 39.12 9.06 -2.95
C ASN A 461 37.68 9.61 -3.09
N LEU A 462 36.69 8.79 -2.70
CA LEU A 462 35.29 9.18 -2.65
C LEU A 462 34.99 9.82 -1.30
N GLN A 463 34.39 11.01 -1.31
CA GLN A 463 34.08 11.78 -0.11
C GLN A 463 32.67 11.50 0.37
N PHE A 464 32.48 11.23 1.66
CA PHE A 464 31.15 11.06 2.24
C PHE A 464 30.34 12.35 2.05
N TYR A 465 29.10 12.22 1.57
CA TYR A 465 28.20 13.36 1.38
C TYR A 465 26.99 13.30 2.30
N ASP A 466 26.25 12.19 2.27
CA ASP A 466 25.05 12.01 3.10
C ASP A 466 24.70 10.52 3.24
N ALA A 467 23.99 10.18 4.31
CA ALA A 467 23.43 8.84 4.54
C ALA A 467 22.02 8.94 5.12
N GLU A 468 21.17 7.95 4.85
CA GLU A 468 19.75 7.97 5.18
C GLU A 468 19.04 9.24 4.67
N LYS A 469 19.40 9.67 3.45
CA LYS A 469 18.91 10.91 2.87
C LYS A 469 17.48 10.73 2.38
N ARG A 470 16.53 11.38 3.06
CA ARG A 470 15.13 11.40 2.63
C ARG A 470 14.94 12.32 1.42
N ILE A 471 14.25 11.81 0.42
CA ILE A 471 13.94 12.48 -0.83
C ILE A 471 12.45 12.39 -1.13
N VAL A 472 11.88 13.45 -1.70
CA VAL A 472 10.47 13.52 -2.10
C VAL A 472 10.34 14.06 -3.51
N SER A 473 9.38 13.54 -4.26
CA SER A 473 8.83 14.21 -5.42
C SER A 473 7.39 14.61 -5.14
N LYS A 474 7.17 15.91 -4.92
CA LYS A 474 5.83 16.48 -4.74
C LYS A 474 4.96 16.25 -5.97
N ARG A 475 5.55 16.37 -7.17
CA ARG A 475 4.90 16.09 -8.45
C ARG A 475 4.28 14.70 -8.49
N TYR A 476 5.00 13.68 -8.03
CA TYR A 476 4.52 12.30 -8.05
C TYR A 476 3.85 11.85 -6.73
N ASN A 477 3.93 12.65 -5.66
CA ASN A 477 3.57 12.25 -4.29
C ASN A 477 4.26 10.93 -3.89
N VAL A 478 5.56 10.85 -4.16
CA VAL A 478 6.40 9.70 -3.85
C VAL A 478 7.57 10.14 -2.99
N ALA A 479 7.95 9.30 -2.04
CA ALA A 479 9.06 9.55 -1.14
C ALA A 479 9.97 8.33 -0.97
N GLY A 480 11.22 8.59 -0.58
CA GLY A 480 12.23 7.56 -0.43
C GLY A 480 13.33 7.96 0.53
N THR A 481 14.16 7.00 0.87
CA THR A 481 15.39 7.22 1.63
C THR A 481 16.54 6.59 0.85
N ILE A 482 17.54 7.38 0.51
CA ILE A 482 18.78 6.91 -0.09
C ILE A 482 19.72 6.51 1.04
N ASP A 483 20.17 5.26 1.06
CA ASP A 483 21.04 4.76 2.13
C ASP A 483 22.34 5.56 2.22
N CYS A 484 23.03 5.78 1.09
CA CYS A 484 24.29 6.53 1.10
C CYS A 484 24.66 7.19 -0.23
N LEU A 485 25.25 8.38 -0.13
CA LEU A 485 25.82 9.16 -1.21
C LEU A 485 27.28 9.51 -0.92
N PHE A 486 28.13 9.24 -1.91
CA PHE A 486 29.53 9.69 -1.92
C PHE A 486 29.77 10.62 -3.10
N LYS A 487 30.47 11.73 -2.89
CA LYS A 487 30.87 12.67 -3.93
C LYS A 487 32.22 12.26 -4.53
N LYS A 488 32.35 12.36 -5.85
CA LYS A 488 33.65 12.25 -6.52
C LYS A 488 34.48 13.51 -6.28
N SER A 489 35.73 13.37 -5.88
CA SER A 489 36.59 14.51 -5.52
C SER A 489 36.74 15.55 -6.64
N ASP A 490 36.71 15.14 -7.91
CA ASP A 490 37.01 16.03 -9.04
C ASP A 490 35.78 16.52 -9.82
N LYS A 491 34.57 16.06 -9.46
CA LYS A 491 33.33 16.34 -10.22
C LYS A 491 32.15 16.55 -9.28
N GLU A 492 31.22 17.42 -9.68
CA GLU A 492 29.88 17.53 -9.07
C GLU A 492 29.00 16.33 -9.46
N GLU A 493 29.46 15.14 -9.11
CA GLU A 493 28.86 13.84 -9.42
C GLU A 493 28.95 12.92 -8.20
N PHE A 494 27.88 12.16 -8.00
CA PHE A 494 27.73 11.30 -6.83
C PHE A 494 27.69 9.81 -7.23
N VAL A 495 28.16 8.97 -6.33
CA VAL A 495 27.97 7.51 -6.33
C VAL A 495 26.90 7.21 -5.29
N MET A 496 25.82 6.58 -5.72
CA MET A 496 24.73 6.17 -4.83
C MET A 496 24.88 4.71 -4.48
N LEU A 497 24.86 4.41 -3.18
CA LEU A 497 25.03 3.06 -2.65
C LEU A 497 23.77 2.68 -1.88
N ASP A 498 23.47 1.40 -1.91
CA ASP A 498 22.39 0.80 -1.12
C ASP A 498 22.91 -0.49 -0.47
N TRP A 499 22.72 -0.60 0.83
CA TRP A 499 23.28 -1.66 1.68
C TRP A 499 22.30 -2.82 1.74
N LYS A 500 22.71 -4.02 1.35
CA LYS A 500 21.84 -5.19 1.32
C LYS A 500 22.39 -6.33 2.15
N ARG A 501 21.74 -6.57 3.29
CA ARG A 501 21.86 -7.84 4.02
C ARG A 501 20.97 -8.89 3.38
N SER A 502 21.49 -9.62 2.38
CA SER A 502 20.71 -10.66 1.69
C SER A 502 21.56 -11.81 1.17
N LYS A 503 21.18 -13.04 1.53
CA LYS A 503 21.69 -14.28 0.93
C LYS A 503 21.06 -14.67 -0.40
N LYS A 504 20.04 -13.93 -0.85
CA LYS A 504 19.27 -14.25 -2.08
C LYS A 504 19.51 -13.26 -3.21
N LEU A 505 20.23 -12.18 -2.97
CA LEU A 505 20.45 -11.14 -3.99
C LEU A 505 21.48 -11.56 -5.05
N ILE A 506 22.39 -12.46 -4.69
CA ILE A 506 23.48 -12.92 -5.56
C ILE A 506 23.59 -14.45 -5.58
N ILE A 507 24.19 -14.98 -6.64
CA ILE A 507 24.68 -16.35 -6.79
C ILE A 507 26.10 -16.24 -7.34
N ASP A 508 27.08 -16.82 -6.63
CA ASP A 508 28.50 -16.80 -7.01
C ASP A 508 29.02 -15.39 -7.35
N GLY A 509 28.65 -14.41 -6.52
CA GLY A 509 29.03 -13.01 -6.69
C GLY A 509 28.33 -12.25 -7.82
N ARG A 510 27.39 -12.89 -8.52
CA ARG A 510 26.61 -12.28 -9.61
C ARG A 510 25.16 -12.06 -9.21
N PRO A 511 24.45 -11.08 -9.79
CA PRO A 511 23.04 -10.84 -9.49
C PRO A 511 22.18 -12.06 -9.73
N ARG A 512 21.35 -12.41 -8.75
CA ARG A 512 20.29 -13.40 -8.94
C ARG A 512 19.11 -12.74 -9.64
N LEU A 513 18.99 -12.98 -10.95
CA LEU A 513 17.95 -12.37 -11.78
C LEU A 513 16.57 -13.03 -11.66
N PHE A 514 16.48 -14.20 -11.02
CA PHE A 514 15.26 -15.01 -10.96
C PHE A 514 14.71 -15.21 -9.53
N GLY A 515 13.39 -15.33 -9.43
CA GLY A 515 12.59 -15.24 -8.22
C GLY A 515 11.25 -15.95 -8.36
N TYR A 516 10.16 -15.33 -7.89
CA TYR A 516 8.83 -15.95 -7.85
C TYR A 516 7.80 -15.20 -8.73
N GLY A 517 7.77 -15.57 -10.01
CA GLY A 517 6.86 -14.98 -11.00
C GLY A 517 7.48 -13.77 -11.70
N TYR A 518 6.63 -12.99 -12.37
CA TYR A 518 7.03 -11.83 -13.16
C TYR A 518 6.29 -10.58 -12.69
N ALA A 519 6.85 -9.41 -12.99
CA ALA A 519 6.17 -8.16 -12.74
C ALA A 519 4.90 -8.03 -13.59
N LEU A 520 4.02 -7.10 -13.21
CA LEU A 520 2.77 -6.86 -13.91
C LEU A 520 2.92 -5.91 -15.11
N SER A 521 1.98 -6.04 -16.05
CA SER A 521 1.75 -5.08 -17.15
C SER A 521 3.03 -4.80 -17.97
N GLU A 522 3.35 -3.54 -18.24
CA GLU A 522 4.50 -3.09 -19.04
C GLU A 522 5.88 -3.53 -18.48
N LEU A 523 5.93 -4.03 -17.25
CA LEU A 523 7.16 -4.51 -16.60
C LEU A 523 7.30 -6.04 -16.60
N ASN A 524 6.42 -6.78 -17.26
CA ASN A 524 6.39 -8.25 -17.25
C ASN A 524 7.65 -8.98 -17.75
N HIS A 525 8.58 -8.26 -18.38
CA HIS A 525 9.89 -8.77 -18.75
C HIS A 525 10.84 -8.90 -17.55
N PHE A 526 10.52 -8.29 -16.40
CA PHE A 526 11.25 -8.51 -15.16
C PHE A 526 10.65 -9.68 -14.38
N ASP A 527 11.52 -10.60 -13.99
CA ASP A 527 11.21 -11.55 -12.94
C ASP A 527 11.07 -10.83 -11.58
N ASN A 528 10.21 -11.36 -10.70
CA ASN A 528 10.06 -10.94 -9.31
C ASN A 528 11.24 -11.39 -8.43
N SER A 529 12.42 -10.85 -8.74
CA SER A 529 13.65 -11.00 -7.97
C SER A 529 13.93 -9.75 -7.14
N SER A 530 14.60 -9.94 -6.00
CA SER A 530 15.06 -8.81 -5.17
C SER A 530 15.96 -7.86 -5.95
N TYR A 531 16.82 -8.38 -6.84
CA TYR A 531 17.71 -7.57 -7.67
C TYR A 531 16.93 -6.59 -8.55
N ASN A 532 15.93 -7.07 -9.31
CA ASN A 532 15.15 -6.21 -10.20
C ASN A 532 14.42 -5.11 -9.42
N LYS A 533 13.84 -5.46 -8.26
CA LYS A 533 13.16 -4.50 -7.38
C LYS A 533 14.12 -3.42 -6.85
N TYR A 534 15.32 -3.80 -6.41
CA TYR A 534 16.33 -2.84 -5.95
C TYR A 534 16.88 -1.98 -7.09
N CYS A 535 17.01 -2.52 -8.31
CA CYS A 535 17.39 -1.72 -9.47
C CYS A 535 16.35 -0.64 -9.77
N LEU A 536 15.06 -1.00 -9.76
CA LEU A 536 13.97 -0.04 -9.97
C LEU A 536 13.92 1.01 -8.85
N GLN A 537 14.13 0.60 -7.59
CA GLN A 537 14.18 1.49 -6.44
C GLN A 537 15.26 2.55 -6.60
N GLN A 538 16.49 2.12 -6.90
CA GLN A 538 17.62 3.02 -7.10
C GLN A 538 17.40 3.94 -8.30
N ASN A 539 16.83 3.46 -9.40
CA ASN A 539 16.54 4.32 -10.55
C ASN A 539 15.48 5.39 -10.25
N ILE A 540 14.46 5.09 -9.43
CA ILE A 540 13.50 6.10 -8.98
C ILE A 540 14.16 7.10 -8.01
N TYR A 541 15.02 6.63 -7.09
CA TYR A 541 15.80 7.52 -6.22
C TYR A 541 16.71 8.45 -7.00
N LYS A 542 17.43 7.93 -8.00
CA LYS A 542 18.24 8.72 -8.93
C LYS A 542 17.39 9.77 -9.64
N TYR A 543 16.23 9.39 -10.17
CA TYR A 543 15.33 10.33 -10.85
C TYR A 543 14.91 11.48 -9.92
N ILE A 544 14.49 11.17 -8.69
CA ILE A 544 14.07 12.18 -7.71
C ILE A 544 15.27 13.06 -7.31
N ALA A 545 16.41 12.46 -6.98
CA ALA A 545 17.63 13.17 -6.58
C ALA A 545 18.12 14.15 -7.67
N GLU A 546 18.08 13.75 -8.94
CA GLU A 546 18.53 14.60 -10.06
C GLU A 546 17.55 15.72 -10.37
N ASN A 547 16.24 15.45 -10.36
CA ASN A 547 15.23 16.42 -10.81
C ASN A 547 14.74 17.35 -9.69
N GLU A 548 14.69 16.88 -8.45
CA GLU A 548 14.14 17.64 -7.32
C GLU A 548 15.24 18.25 -6.43
N TYR A 549 16.46 17.70 -6.47
CA TYR A 549 17.56 18.11 -5.59
C TYR A 549 18.85 18.52 -6.31
N GLY A 550 18.93 18.40 -7.64
CA GLY A 550 20.14 18.72 -8.42
C GLY A 550 21.34 17.81 -8.14
N ILE A 551 21.13 16.64 -7.52
CA ILE A 551 22.19 15.70 -7.16
C ILE A 551 22.43 14.75 -8.33
N LYS A 552 23.46 15.03 -9.14
CA LYS A 552 23.82 14.23 -10.33
C LYS A 552 24.40 12.86 -9.94
N ILE A 553 23.68 11.77 -10.20
CA ILE A 553 24.12 10.42 -9.87
C ILE A 553 24.87 9.80 -11.05
N SER A 554 26.17 9.56 -10.88
CA SER A 554 27.03 8.99 -11.92
C SER A 554 27.03 7.47 -11.98
N SER A 555 26.85 6.80 -10.84
CA SER A 555 26.73 5.35 -10.77
C SER A 555 25.93 4.94 -9.54
N MET A 556 25.21 3.83 -9.65
CA MET A 556 24.42 3.22 -8.59
C MET A 556 24.92 1.81 -8.32
N LYS A 557 25.06 1.43 -7.06
CA LYS A 557 25.53 0.09 -6.67
C LYS A 557 24.73 -0.46 -5.49
N LEU A 558 24.55 -1.78 -5.49
CA LEU A 558 24.10 -2.54 -4.33
C LEU A 558 25.33 -3.17 -3.68
N VAL A 559 25.47 -3.04 -2.37
CA VAL A 559 26.59 -3.61 -1.61
C VAL A 559 26.03 -4.70 -0.71
N VAL A 560 26.40 -5.94 -1.01
CA VAL A 560 25.90 -7.13 -0.31
C VAL A 560 26.80 -7.44 0.88
N LEU A 561 26.21 -7.42 2.07
CA LEU A 561 26.88 -7.58 3.36
C LEU A 561 26.11 -8.64 4.16
N HIS A 562 26.57 -9.89 4.13
CA HIS A 562 25.86 -10.99 4.79
C HIS A 562 26.87 -11.96 5.40
N ASP A 563 26.58 -12.41 6.63
CA ASP A 563 27.41 -13.31 7.44
C ASP A 563 27.72 -14.66 6.78
N GLU A 564 26.80 -15.20 5.97
CA GLU A 564 27.04 -16.40 5.14
C GLU A 564 28.12 -16.23 4.03
N TYR A 565 28.61 -15.02 3.77
CA TYR A 565 29.65 -14.78 2.76
C TYR A 565 31.00 -14.44 3.40
N SER A 566 32.08 -14.99 2.84
CA SER A 566 33.45 -14.70 3.27
C SER A 566 33.95 -13.30 2.91
N THR A 567 33.23 -12.59 2.02
CA THR A 567 33.58 -11.24 1.57
C THR A 567 32.32 -10.47 1.17
N TYR A 568 32.47 -9.15 0.99
CA TYR A 568 31.41 -8.30 0.46
C TYR A 568 31.30 -8.48 -1.06
N TYR A 569 30.11 -8.21 -1.60
CA TYR A 569 29.91 -8.17 -3.05
C TYR A 569 29.35 -6.84 -3.50
N VAL A 570 29.84 -6.34 -4.63
CA VAL A 570 29.39 -5.08 -5.23
C VAL A 570 28.69 -5.40 -6.54
N VAL A 571 27.42 -5.04 -6.62
CA VAL A 571 26.59 -5.24 -7.80
C VAL A 571 26.26 -3.89 -8.42
N ASN A 572 26.59 -3.72 -9.69
CA ASN A 572 26.22 -2.52 -10.43
C ASN A 572 24.72 -2.51 -10.74
N VAL A 573 24.10 -1.34 -10.58
CA VAL A 573 22.70 -1.11 -10.97
C VAL A 573 22.67 -0.42 -12.34
N PRO A 574 21.99 -0.99 -13.34
CA PRO A 574 21.86 -0.36 -14.65
C PRO A 574 20.93 0.86 -14.61
N ASN A 575 21.09 1.78 -15.55
CA ASN A 575 20.12 2.86 -15.75
C ASN A 575 18.86 2.32 -16.44
N MET A 576 17.69 2.62 -15.88
CA MET A 576 16.37 2.13 -16.31
C MET A 576 15.35 3.28 -16.47
N PRO A 577 15.65 4.31 -17.29
CA PRO A 577 14.81 5.52 -17.38
C PRO A 577 13.40 5.22 -17.92
N LYS A 578 13.26 4.21 -18.80
CA LYS A 578 11.98 3.80 -19.36
C LYS A 578 11.07 3.21 -18.28
N GLU A 579 11.61 2.30 -17.49
CA GLU A 579 10.91 1.59 -16.42
C GLU A 579 10.53 2.56 -15.29
N THR A 580 11.44 3.47 -14.91
CA THR A 580 11.15 4.56 -13.99
C THR A 580 9.97 5.40 -14.46
N LYS A 581 9.93 5.76 -15.75
CA LYS A 581 8.81 6.54 -16.32
C LYS A 581 7.50 5.74 -16.31
N ILE A 582 7.53 4.44 -16.58
CA ILE A 582 6.35 3.56 -16.49
C ILE A 582 5.78 3.59 -15.06
N ILE A 583 6.64 3.36 -14.06
CA ILE A 583 6.22 3.31 -12.65
C ILE A 583 5.68 4.65 -12.16
N LEU A 584 6.38 5.76 -12.46
CA LEU A 584 5.92 7.08 -12.04
C LEU A 584 4.64 7.53 -12.75
N ASN A 585 4.41 7.09 -13.99
CA ASN A 585 3.19 7.41 -14.72
C ASN A 585 1.99 6.57 -14.31
N SER A 586 2.18 5.40 -13.69
CA SER A 586 1.04 4.63 -13.16
C SER A 586 0.29 5.36 -12.04
N LEU A 587 0.95 6.26 -11.32
CA LEU A 587 0.34 7.11 -10.29
C LEU A 587 -0.63 8.17 -10.84
N LYS A 588 -0.71 8.31 -12.16
CA LYS A 588 -1.56 9.28 -12.87
C LYS A 588 -2.71 8.59 -13.58
N HIS A 589 -2.86 7.29 -13.36
CA HIS A 589 -3.77 6.41 -14.08
C HIS A 589 -4.82 5.85 -13.12
N LYS A 590 -6.08 5.91 -13.53
CA LYS A 590 -7.22 5.20 -12.97
C LYS A 590 -8.01 4.66 -14.18
N ILE A 591 -8.36 3.37 -14.16
CA ILE A 591 -9.22 2.70 -15.15
C ILE A 591 -10.41 2.08 -14.49
#